data_AF-A0A1J6JW02-F1
#
_entry.id   AF-A0A1J6JW02-F1
#
_cell.length_a   1.000
_cell.length_b   1.000
_cell.length_c   1.000
_cell.angle_alpha   90.00
_cell.angle_beta   90.00
_cell.angle_gamma   90.00
#
_symmetry.space_group_name_H-M   'P 1'
#
loop_
_entity.id
_entity.type
_entity.pdbx_description
1 polymer ?
#
loop_
_entity_poly.entity_id
_entity_poly.type
_entity_poly.pdbx_seq_one_letter_code
_entity_poly.pdbx_strand_id
1 'polypeptide(L)'
;MNTNRSMLILTAVSTMLHLDDDDEEADGEYHGEANDDEEQVLGNELELCDVDGEMENEFTEEDFVVGPTSGMRFRDKDTLFAFYKEHARLRGFSVIKRNSNKKGGDTARYITYCCDRTRIRKIKFTTKSNNCKARVFTVLDDSGCWRVSKVVHDHNHELLPSVSRLMAGHMSVSDSLKRDLVAHDRSGIRPSKNIRLAEVQRGGPQNLGCTPKDCRNYILKSRNFEMKEGDAQSLLNFFREIQVKDREFFYSIDVDNIGRLRNVVWVHSHCKAAYEHFHDAICFDTTYLVNRYNMPCASFVGINHHRQSILLGCALMSHEDIDSYKLVFRT
;
A
#
# COMPACT_ATOMS: atom_id res chain seq x y z
N MET A 1 -20.45 -41.83 6.17
CA MET A 1 -19.32 -42.20 5.28
C MET A 1 -19.13 -41.08 4.28
N ASN A 2 -17.92 -40.52 4.27
CA ASN A 2 -17.31 -39.60 3.30
C ASN A 2 -17.86 -38.17 3.14
N THR A 3 -17.36 -37.34 4.05
CA THR A 3 -16.56 -36.12 3.79
C THR A 3 -15.98 -35.93 2.37
N ASN A 4 -15.80 -34.64 2.02
CA ASN A 4 -15.04 -34.07 0.90
C ASN A 4 -15.73 -33.92 -0.46
N ARG A 5 -16.59 -32.90 -0.60
CA ARG A 5 -16.72 -32.10 -1.84
C ARG A 5 -17.08 -30.65 -1.51
N SER A 6 -16.19 -29.96 -0.80
CA SER A 6 -16.22 -28.50 -0.63
C SER A 6 -14.88 -27.93 -1.09
N MET A 7 -14.56 -28.08 -2.38
CA MET A 7 -13.36 -27.47 -2.99
C MET A 7 -13.30 -27.63 -4.52
N LEU A 8 -14.38 -27.37 -5.28
CA LEU A 8 -14.28 -27.46 -6.76
C LEU A 8 -15.13 -26.43 -7.55
N ILE A 9 -15.61 -25.35 -6.92
CA ILE A 9 -16.35 -24.29 -7.61
C ILE A 9 -15.62 -22.96 -7.44
N LEU A 10 -14.38 -22.89 -7.92
CA LEU A 10 -13.65 -21.62 -8.08
C LEU A 10 -12.89 -21.54 -9.42
N THR A 11 -13.02 -22.54 -10.30
CA THR A 11 -12.20 -22.63 -11.53
C THR A 11 -13.01 -22.56 -12.82
N ALA A 12 -14.35 -22.39 -12.77
CA ALA A 12 -15.20 -22.55 -13.95
C ALA A 12 -15.90 -21.29 -14.48
N VAL A 13 -15.84 -20.13 -13.80
CA VAL A 13 -16.55 -18.91 -14.26
C VAL A 13 -15.67 -18.02 -15.16
N SER A 14 -14.36 -18.28 -15.24
CA SER A 14 -13.42 -17.49 -16.06
C SER A 14 -13.55 -17.72 -17.59
N THR A 15 -14.21 -18.80 -18.03
CA THR A 15 -14.08 -19.27 -19.44
C THR A 15 -15.28 -18.95 -20.35
N MET A 16 -16.27 -18.14 -19.92
CA MET A 16 -17.51 -17.94 -20.71
C MET A 16 -17.72 -16.55 -21.35
N LEU A 17 -16.67 -15.73 -21.46
CA LEU A 17 -16.72 -14.43 -22.18
C LEU A 17 -15.69 -14.30 -23.32
N HIS A 18 -15.35 -15.39 -24.02
CA HIS A 18 -14.53 -15.31 -25.23
C HIS A 18 -15.39 -15.12 -26.48
N LEU A 19 -15.48 -13.88 -26.96
CA LEU A 19 -15.55 -13.56 -28.39
C LEU A 19 -14.64 -12.35 -28.67
N ASP A 20 -13.47 -12.70 -29.19
CA ASP A 20 -12.63 -12.03 -30.19
C ASP A 20 -12.55 -10.49 -30.19
N ASP A 21 -11.46 -9.98 -29.61
CA ASP A 21 -10.69 -8.86 -30.17
C ASP A 21 -9.19 -9.14 -29.94
N ASP A 22 -8.41 -8.94 -31.00
CA ASP A 22 -7.03 -9.38 -31.19
C ASP A 22 -5.99 -8.77 -30.22
N ASP A 23 -5.06 -9.63 -29.79
CA ASP A 23 -3.67 -9.43 -29.34
C ASP A 23 -3.22 -8.07 -28.75
N GLU A 24 -3.18 -7.98 -27.41
CA GLU A 24 -2.06 -7.35 -26.68
C GLU A 24 -1.81 -8.11 -25.35
N GLU A 25 -0.70 -8.86 -25.26
CA GLU A 25 -0.27 -9.51 -24.01
C GLU A 25 0.17 -8.46 -22.97
N ALA A 26 -0.63 -8.32 -21.91
CA ALA A 26 -0.34 -7.53 -20.73
C ALA A 26 0.41 -8.37 -19.67
N ASP A 27 1.64 -7.98 -19.36
CA ASP A 27 2.48 -8.62 -18.35
C ASP A 27 2.22 -8.03 -16.94
N GLY A 28 1.82 -8.92 -16.02
CA GLY A 28 1.37 -8.58 -14.67
C GLY A 28 2.41 -7.85 -13.81
N GLU A 29 2.05 -6.64 -13.39
CA GLU A 29 2.71 -5.85 -12.35
C GLU A 29 2.44 -6.47 -10.96
N TYR A 30 3.49 -7.05 -10.36
CA TYR A 30 3.47 -7.48 -8.96
C TYR A 30 3.73 -6.28 -8.04
N HIS A 31 2.65 -5.69 -7.52
CA HIS A 31 2.69 -4.75 -6.40
C HIS A 31 2.77 -5.51 -5.08
N GLY A 32 3.96 -5.49 -4.44
CA GLY A 32 4.11 -5.95 -3.06
C GLY A 32 3.73 -4.83 -2.10
N GLU A 33 2.49 -4.88 -1.62
CA GLU A 33 2.01 -4.10 -0.49
C GLU A 33 2.67 -4.59 0.81
N ALA A 34 3.10 -3.64 1.64
CA ALA A 34 3.58 -3.91 2.97
C ALA A 34 2.36 -4.04 3.89
N ASN A 35 2.14 -5.22 4.44
CA ASN A 35 1.15 -5.42 5.49
C ASN A 35 1.66 -4.74 6.78
N ASP A 36 0.86 -3.80 7.26
CA ASP A 36 0.89 -3.31 8.63
C ASP A 36 0.16 -4.36 9.49
N ASP A 37 0.92 -5.17 10.24
CA ASP A 37 0.35 -6.11 11.20
C ASP A 37 0.10 -5.40 12.55
N GLU A 38 -1.12 -5.57 13.03
CA GLU A 38 -1.69 -5.09 14.29
C GLU A 38 -0.89 -5.55 15.53
N GLU A 39 -0.69 -4.61 16.45
CA GLU A 39 -0.06 -4.80 17.74
C GLU A 39 -1.04 -5.45 18.73
N GLN A 40 -0.87 -6.74 19.03
CA GLN A 40 -1.55 -7.39 20.14
C GLN A 40 -0.76 -7.16 21.44
N VAL A 41 -1.40 -6.44 22.35
CA VAL A 41 -0.96 -6.23 23.74
C VAL A 41 -1.14 -7.53 24.52
N LEU A 42 -0.03 -8.17 24.90
CA LEU A 42 0.01 -9.07 26.06
C LEU A 42 1.32 -8.83 26.81
N GLY A 43 1.17 -8.30 28.02
CA GLY A 43 2.28 -8.03 28.93
C GLY A 43 2.97 -9.31 29.40
N ASN A 44 4.28 -9.20 29.58
CA ASN A 44 5.02 -9.91 30.61
C ASN A 44 6.23 -9.05 30.98
N GLU A 45 6.26 -8.64 32.25
CA GLU A 45 7.39 -8.02 32.92
C GLU A 45 8.63 -8.91 32.82
N LEU A 46 9.77 -8.33 32.44
CA LEU A 46 11.10 -8.85 32.78
C LEU A 46 12.13 -7.71 32.77
N GLU A 47 12.33 -7.21 33.98
CA GLU A 47 13.48 -6.55 34.61
C GLU A 47 14.41 -5.66 33.76
N LEU A 48 14.35 -4.37 34.08
CA LEU A 48 15.35 -3.35 33.81
C LEU A 48 16.75 -3.82 34.26
N CYS A 49 17.74 -3.68 33.37
CA CYS A 49 19.12 -3.51 33.79
C CYS A 49 19.58 -2.10 33.40
N ASP A 50 19.78 -1.28 34.43
CA ASP A 50 20.36 0.05 34.36
C ASP A 50 21.80 -0.04 33.82
N VAL A 51 22.03 0.57 32.65
CA VAL A 51 23.36 1.01 32.25
C VAL A 51 23.23 2.48 31.90
N ASP A 52 23.56 3.32 32.88
CA ASP A 52 23.72 4.76 32.77
C ASP A 52 24.66 5.11 31.60
N GLY A 53 24.09 5.78 30.61
CA GLY A 53 24.76 6.24 29.41
C GLY A 53 23.75 6.32 28.29
N GLU A 54 23.03 7.44 28.21
CA GLU A 54 22.20 7.76 27.05
C GLU A 54 23.10 7.64 25.80
N MET A 55 22.95 6.55 25.05
CA MET A 55 23.59 6.43 23.74
C MET A 55 22.78 7.32 22.80
N GLU A 56 23.01 8.62 22.90
CA GLU A 56 22.52 9.62 21.95
C GLU A 56 23.35 9.44 20.69
N ASN A 57 22.70 8.87 19.68
CA ASN A 57 23.26 8.81 18.33
C ASN A 57 23.10 10.19 17.68
N GLU A 58 23.79 11.19 18.22
CA GLU A 58 23.86 12.52 17.61
C GLU A 58 24.98 12.50 16.56
N PHE A 59 24.61 12.64 15.29
CA PHE A 59 25.54 12.60 14.16
C PHE A 59 25.67 13.99 13.55
N THR A 60 26.90 14.41 13.33
CA THR A 60 27.24 15.64 12.63
C THR A 60 27.15 15.44 11.10
N GLU A 61 27.14 16.53 10.33
CA GLU A 61 27.23 16.44 8.87
C GLU A 61 28.50 15.70 8.41
N GLU A 62 29.61 15.86 9.15
CA GLU A 62 30.87 15.17 8.86
C GLU A 62 30.73 13.65 8.99
N ASP A 63 30.00 13.17 9.99
CA ASP A 63 29.74 11.75 10.19
C ASP A 63 28.98 11.14 9.01
N PHE A 64 27.99 11.86 8.46
CA PHE A 64 27.26 11.41 7.28
C PHE A 64 28.14 11.44 6.02
N VAL A 65 29.10 12.36 5.91
CA VAL A 65 30.05 12.39 4.79
C VAL A 65 31.00 11.19 4.87
N VAL A 66 31.55 10.89 6.05
CA VAL A 66 32.42 9.72 6.29
C VAL A 66 31.65 8.43 6.05
N GLY A 67 30.43 8.33 6.59
CA GLY A 67 29.56 7.17 6.45
C GLY A 67 29.84 6.07 7.45
N PRO A 68 29.23 4.89 7.28
CA PRO A 68 29.33 3.80 8.23
C PRO A 68 30.75 3.24 8.25
N THR A 69 31.29 3.06 9.45
CA THR A 69 32.57 2.40 9.70
C THR A 69 32.37 1.14 10.53
N SER A 70 33.29 0.18 10.38
CA SER A 70 33.23 -1.07 11.13
C SER A 70 33.33 -0.78 12.63
N GLY A 71 32.43 -1.35 13.42
CA GLY A 71 32.36 -1.16 14.87
C GLY A 71 31.34 -0.12 15.34
N MET A 72 30.82 0.76 14.47
CA MET A 72 29.76 1.71 14.86
C MET A 72 28.54 0.99 15.43
N ARG A 73 27.95 1.56 16.49
CA ARG A 73 26.82 0.99 17.22
C ARG A 73 25.61 1.91 17.12
N PHE A 74 24.44 1.30 17.09
CA PHE A 74 23.16 1.96 16.95
C PHE A 74 22.17 1.31 17.90
N ARG A 75 21.29 2.12 18.49
CA ARG A 75 20.27 1.64 19.43
C ARG A 75 19.32 0.66 18.75
N ASP A 76 18.89 1.01 17.55
CA ASP A 76 17.92 0.26 16.77
C ASP A 76 18.30 0.21 15.27
N LYS A 77 17.62 -0.68 14.55
CA LYS A 77 17.83 -0.91 13.11
C LYS A 77 17.41 0.28 12.24
N ASP A 78 16.48 1.10 12.70
CA ASP A 78 15.87 2.18 11.94
C ASP A 78 16.76 3.42 12.00
N THR A 79 17.34 3.74 13.16
CA THR A 79 18.40 4.75 13.33
C THR A 79 19.62 4.41 12.47
N LEU A 80 20.05 3.15 12.45
CA LEU A 80 21.14 2.69 11.58
C LEU A 80 20.78 2.90 10.10
N PHE A 81 19.59 2.45 9.70
CA PHE A 81 19.14 2.59 8.32
C PHE A 81 19.04 4.05 7.90
N ALA A 82 18.52 4.93 8.76
CA ALA A 82 18.45 6.37 8.54
C ALA A 82 19.85 6.97 8.34
N PHE A 83 20.81 6.63 9.21
CA PHE A 83 22.20 7.07 9.09
C PHE A 83 22.82 6.68 7.75
N TYR A 84 22.71 5.39 7.37
CA TYR A 84 23.30 4.93 6.11
C TYR A 84 22.55 5.49 4.89
N LYS A 85 21.23 5.66 4.99
CA LYS A 85 20.41 6.30 3.95
C LYS A 85 20.85 7.74 3.72
N GLU A 86 21.13 8.50 4.77
CA GLU A 86 21.58 9.88 4.67
C GLU A 86 23.00 9.98 4.08
N HIS A 87 23.92 9.12 4.53
CA HIS A 87 25.23 8.98 3.88
C HIS A 87 25.10 8.70 2.38
N ALA A 88 24.24 7.74 2.01
CA ALA A 88 24.00 7.40 0.62
C ALA A 88 23.37 8.57 -0.17
N ARG A 89 22.51 9.36 0.48
CA ARG A 89 21.94 10.58 -0.10
C ARG A 89 23.06 11.58 -0.43
N LEU A 90 23.95 11.87 0.52
CA LEU A 90 25.08 12.78 0.30
C LEU A 90 26.07 12.26 -0.76
N ARG A 91 26.32 10.95 -0.77
CA ARG A 91 27.25 10.31 -1.71
C ARG A 91 26.64 10.06 -3.09
N GLY A 92 25.33 10.12 -3.26
CA GLY A 92 24.69 10.03 -4.58
C GLY A 92 24.26 8.64 -5.02
N PHE A 93 23.81 7.78 -4.10
CA PHE A 93 23.21 6.48 -4.41
C PHE A 93 22.03 6.19 -3.48
N SER A 94 21.19 5.21 -3.84
CA SER A 94 20.09 4.74 -2.99
C SER A 94 20.44 3.42 -2.30
N VAL A 95 19.85 3.22 -1.12
CA VAL A 95 20.05 2.02 -0.29
C VAL A 95 18.80 1.16 -0.32
N ILE A 96 18.99 -0.15 -0.40
CA ILE A 96 17.95 -1.16 -0.21
C ILE A 96 18.35 -2.14 0.91
N LYS A 97 17.37 -2.63 1.65
CA LYS A 97 17.54 -3.77 2.57
C LYS A 97 17.50 -5.06 1.73
N ARG A 98 18.51 -5.93 1.86
CA ARG A 98 18.63 -7.16 1.05
C ARG A 98 18.13 -8.40 1.78
N ASN A 99 18.73 -8.74 2.92
CA ASN A 99 18.40 -9.93 3.69
C ASN A 99 18.22 -9.58 5.17
N SER A 100 17.35 -10.33 5.86
CA SER A 100 17.32 -10.47 7.31
C SER A 100 17.30 -11.96 7.64
N ASN A 101 18.40 -12.50 8.16
CA ASN A 101 18.46 -13.91 8.55
C ASN A 101 18.10 -14.08 10.03
N LYS A 102 17.08 -14.90 10.29
CA LYS A 102 16.72 -15.42 11.61
C LYS A 102 17.55 -16.70 11.85
N LYS A 103 18.60 -16.65 12.68
CA LYS A 103 19.26 -17.89 13.14
C LYS A 103 18.37 -18.49 14.23
N GLY A 104 17.43 -19.36 13.83
CA GLY A 104 16.70 -20.26 14.74
C GLY A 104 15.82 -19.63 15.83
N GLY A 105 15.54 -18.33 15.77
CA GLY A 105 14.64 -17.61 16.69
C GLY A 105 13.86 -16.52 15.94
N ASP A 106 12.95 -15.82 16.62
CA ASP A 106 12.00 -14.92 15.94
C ASP A 106 12.60 -13.56 15.51
N THR A 107 13.68 -13.11 16.16
CA THR A 107 14.32 -11.82 15.87
C THR A 107 15.44 -11.95 14.83
N ALA A 108 15.41 -11.10 13.81
CA ALA A 108 16.50 -11.01 12.83
C ALA A 108 17.78 -10.49 13.50
N ARG A 109 18.85 -11.30 13.52
CA ARG A 109 20.14 -10.94 14.12
C ARG A 109 21.14 -10.33 13.15
N TYR A 110 20.87 -10.39 11.85
CA TYR A 110 21.76 -9.91 10.79
C TYR A 110 20.94 -9.15 9.75
N ILE A 111 21.36 -7.93 9.42
CA ILE A 111 20.78 -7.16 8.31
C ILE A 111 21.91 -6.77 7.36
N THR A 112 21.60 -6.80 6.06
CA THR A 112 22.52 -6.27 5.04
C THR A 112 21.82 -5.18 4.25
N TYR A 113 22.41 -3.99 4.25
CA TYR A 113 22.00 -2.87 3.43
C TYR A 113 22.93 -2.77 2.22
N CYS A 114 22.37 -2.60 1.03
CA CYS A 114 23.12 -2.60 -0.24
C CYS A 114 22.76 -1.38 -1.07
N CYS A 115 23.63 -1.01 -2.00
CA CYS A 115 23.26 -0.11 -3.09
C CYS A 115 22.08 -0.71 -3.90
N ASP A 116 21.13 0.14 -4.30
CA ASP A 116 19.97 -0.22 -5.12
C ASP A 116 20.35 -0.88 -6.46
N ARG A 117 21.53 -0.55 -7.01
CA ARG A 117 22.09 -1.17 -8.23
C ARG A 117 22.72 -2.55 -8.03
N THR A 118 22.57 -3.17 -6.85
CA THR A 118 23.12 -4.51 -6.54
C THR A 118 22.41 -5.67 -7.24
N ARG A 119 21.12 -5.53 -7.59
CA ARG A 119 20.32 -6.63 -8.14
C ARG A 119 20.54 -6.78 -9.64
N ILE A 120 21.19 -7.84 -10.10
CA ILE A 120 21.16 -8.24 -11.52
C ILE A 120 19.71 -8.63 -11.86
N ARG A 121 19.04 -7.86 -12.73
CA ARG A 121 17.69 -8.23 -13.22
C ARG A 121 17.84 -9.14 -14.43
N LYS A 122 16.98 -10.17 -14.52
CA LYS A 122 16.97 -11.17 -15.61
C LYS A 122 16.33 -10.67 -16.92
N ILE A 123 15.79 -9.44 -16.94
CA ILE A 123 15.01 -8.90 -18.06
C ILE A 123 15.81 -7.78 -18.75
N LYS A 124 15.82 -7.80 -20.09
CA LYS A 124 16.72 -7.03 -20.98
C LYS A 124 16.51 -5.50 -21.02
N PHE A 125 15.52 -4.95 -20.31
CA PHE A 125 15.08 -3.55 -20.53
C PHE A 125 15.37 -2.54 -19.41
N THR A 126 16.24 -2.85 -18.43
CA THR A 126 16.58 -1.88 -17.37
C THR A 126 18.07 -1.54 -17.33
N THR A 127 18.41 -0.27 -17.53
CA THR A 127 19.80 0.27 -17.60
C THR A 127 20.45 0.55 -16.23
N LYS A 128 19.76 0.29 -15.11
CA LYS A 128 20.21 0.70 -13.76
C LYS A 128 20.91 -0.38 -12.93
N SER A 129 20.93 -1.64 -13.38
CA SER A 129 21.54 -2.73 -12.62
C SER A 129 22.99 -2.94 -13.03
N ASN A 130 23.91 -2.81 -12.08
CA ASN A 130 25.34 -2.95 -12.33
C ASN A 130 25.99 -4.07 -11.51
N ASN A 131 25.22 -4.91 -10.82
CA ASN A 131 25.77 -5.87 -9.84
C ASN A 131 26.67 -5.18 -8.80
N CYS A 132 26.26 -4.00 -8.34
CA CYS A 132 27.05 -3.20 -7.41
C CYS A 132 27.35 -3.99 -6.12
N LYS A 133 28.61 -3.96 -5.69
CA LYS A 133 29.11 -4.70 -4.52
C LYS A 133 28.97 -3.92 -3.21
N ALA A 134 28.86 -2.59 -3.27
CA ALA A 134 28.71 -1.72 -2.12
C ALA A 134 27.60 -2.18 -1.17
N ARG A 135 27.98 -2.42 0.10
CA ARG A 135 27.08 -2.95 1.14
C ARG A 135 27.62 -2.73 2.55
N VAL A 136 26.70 -2.62 3.49
CA VAL A 136 26.94 -2.55 4.93
C VAL A 136 26.33 -3.78 5.58
N PHE A 137 27.14 -4.50 6.34
CA PHE A 137 26.73 -5.66 7.13
C PHE A 137 26.53 -5.23 8.57
N THR A 138 25.39 -5.60 9.15
CA THR A 138 25.05 -5.26 10.53
C THR A 138 24.60 -6.49 11.30
N VAL A 139 24.89 -6.48 12.60
CA VAL A 139 24.62 -7.57 13.53
C VAL A 139 23.98 -7.00 14.78
N LEU A 140 22.94 -7.64 15.28
CA LEU A 140 22.39 -7.38 16.61
C LEU A 140 23.32 -8.05 17.64
N ASP A 141 23.95 -7.26 18.49
CA ASP A 141 24.81 -7.76 19.55
C ASP A 141 24.02 -8.21 20.79
N ASP A 142 24.70 -8.90 21.71
CA ASP A 142 24.06 -9.48 22.90
C ASP A 142 23.54 -8.42 23.88
N SER A 143 24.00 -7.17 23.77
CA SER A 143 23.46 -6.01 24.51
C SER A 143 22.25 -5.37 23.83
N GLY A 144 21.72 -5.96 22.76
CA GLY A 144 20.54 -5.46 22.06
C GLY A 144 20.81 -4.28 21.12
N CYS A 145 22.06 -3.91 20.87
CA CYS A 145 22.44 -2.83 19.96
C CYS A 145 22.81 -3.37 18.57
N TRP A 146 22.51 -2.60 17.53
CA TRP A 146 22.92 -2.89 16.17
C TRP A 146 24.33 -2.39 15.91
N ARG A 147 25.23 -3.29 15.50
CA ARG A 147 26.63 -2.97 15.19
C ARG A 147 26.93 -3.17 13.72
N VAL A 148 27.68 -2.25 13.13
CA VAL A 148 28.27 -2.43 11.79
C VAL A 148 29.43 -3.42 11.90
N SER A 149 29.32 -4.59 11.28
CA SER A 149 30.35 -5.63 11.34
C SER A 149 31.36 -5.53 10.20
N LYS A 150 30.91 -5.08 9.03
CA LYS A 150 31.75 -4.92 7.84
C LYS A 150 31.12 -3.92 6.88
N VAL A 151 31.96 -3.15 6.20
CA VAL A 151 31.55 -2.24 5.14
C VAL A 151 32.33 -2.53 3.87
N VAL A 152 31.65 -2.48 2.73
CA VAL A 152 32.22 -2.54 1.39
C VAL A 152 31.84 -1.24 0.70
N HIS A 153 32.82 -0.37 0.48
CA HIS A 153 32.59 0.98 -0.06
C HIS A 153 32.60 1.01 -1.61
N ASP A 154 33.17 0.00 -2.27
CA ASP A 154 33.39 0.05 -3.71
C ASP A 154 32.09 0.00 -4.51
N HIS A 155 31.87 1.06 -5.30
CA HIS A 155 30.85 1.14 -6.33
C HIS A 155 31.48 0.90 -7.69
N ASN A 156 30.77 0.16 -8.56
CA ASN A 156 31.18 -0.09 -9.94
C ASN A 156 30.40 0.77 -10.94
N HIS A 157 29.91 1.93 -10.47
CA HIS A 157 29.16 2.87 -11.25
C HIS A 157 29.35 4.27 -10.68
N GLU A 158 29.11 5.27 -11.51
CA GLU A 158 29.15 6.66 -11.10
C GLU A 158 28.07 6.94 -10.03
N LEU A 159 28.44 7.77 -9.05
CA LEU A 159 27.56 8.28 -8.02
C LEU A 159 27.10 9.69 -8.38
N LEU A 160 25.85 10.02 -8.07
CA LEU A 160 25.23 11.27 -8.52
C LEU A 160 24.69 12.11 -7.34
N PRO A 161 25.56 12.74 -6.52
CA PRO A 161 25.14 13.56 -5.38
C PRO A 161 24.13 14.65 -5.73
N SER A 162 24.35 15.34 -6.87
CA SER A 162 23.57 16.50 -7.30
C SER A 162 22.08 16.22 -7.55
N VAL A 163 21.75 14.97 -7.92
CA VAL A 163 20.37 14.53 -8.19
C VAL A 163 19.90 13.45 -7.20
N SER A 164 20.69 13.17 -6.16
CA SER A 164 20.43 12.10 -5.18
C SER A 164 19.06 12.24 -4.52
N ARG A 165 18.66 13.48 -4.20
CA ARG A 165 17.33 13.81 -3.63
C ARG A 165 16.14 13.42 -4.53
N LEU A 166 16.37 13.21 -5.82
CA LEU A 166 15.36 12.79 -6.80
C LEU A 166 15.42 11.27 -7.08
N MET A 167 16.29 10.53 -6.40
CA MET A 167 16.30 9.08 -6.48
C MET A 167 15.14 8.51 -5.68
N ALA A 168 14.47 7.49 -6.22
CA ALA A 168 13.27 6.90 -5.61
C ALA A 168 13.46 6.46 -4.16
N GLY A 169 14.66 6.01 -3.76
CA GLY A 169 14.94 5.63 -2.37
C GLY A 169 14.95 6.81 -1.40
N HIS A 170 15.21 8.02 -1.89
CA HIS A 170 15.32 9.25 -1.10
C HIS A 170 14.09 10.15 -1.22
N MET A 171 13.23 9.91 -2.21
CA MET A 171 12.01 10.68 -2.38
C MET A 171 10.94 10.27 -1.39
N SER A 172 10.33 11.25 -0.73
CA SER A 172 9.13 11.07 0.07
C SER A 172 8.31 12.34 0.13
N VAL A 173 6.98 12.21 0.13
CA VAL A 173 6.10 13.35 0.44
C VAL A 173 6.12 13.50 1.96
N SER A 174 6.81 14.52 2.48
CA SER A 174 6.87 14.78 3.94
C SER A 174 5.47 14.99 4.53
N ASP A 175 5.26 14.69 5.81
CA ASP A 175 3.93 14.80 6.44
C ASP A 175 3.42 16.24 6.55
N SER A 176 4.32 17.22 6.66
CA SER A 176 3.93 18.63 6.51
C SER A 176 3.41 18.91 5.10
N LEU A 177 4.11 18.43 4.07
CA LEU A 177 3.70 18.61 2.68
C LEU A 177 2.37 17.91 2.40
N LYS A 178 2.18 16.70 2.92
CA LYS A 178 0.90 15.98 2.82
C LYS A 178 -0.26 16.82 3.36
N ARG A 179 -0.11 17.38 4.57
CA ARG A 179 -1.12 18.24 5.19
C ARG A 179 -1.43 19.48 4.36
N ASP A 180 -0.40 20.17 3.86
CA ASP A 180 -0.56 21.35 3.00
C ASP A 180 -1.30 20.99 1.71
N LEU A 181 -0.87 19.92 1.03
CA LEU A 181 -1.48 19.46 -0.21
C LEU A 181 -2.97 19.12 -0.02
N VAL A 182 -3.34 18.45 1.06
CA VAL A 182 -4.75 18.12 1.36
C VAL A 182 -5.55 19.37 1.68
N ALA A 183 -5.02 20.28 2.52
CA ALA A 183 -5.72 21.50 2.91
C ALA A 183 -6.01 22.41 1.70
N HIS A 184 -5.02 22.60 0.83
CA HIS A 184 -5.18 23.35 -0.41
C HIS A 184 -6.19 22.68 -1.37
N ASP A 185 -6.15 21.35 -1.47
CA ASP A 185 -7.07 20.60 -2.35
C ASP A 185 -8.52 20.72 -1.87
N ARG A 186 -8.76 20.57 -0.56
CA ARG A 186 -10.07 20.80 0.07
C ARG A 186 -10.57 22.23 -0.11
N SER A 187 -9.67 23.20 -0.22
CA SER A 187 -9.99 24.60 -0.53
C SER A 187 -10.28 24.85 -2.02
N GLY A 188 -10.34 23.80 -2.84
CA GLY A 188 -10.65 23.87 -4.27
C GLY A 188 -9.47 24.29 -5.16
N ILE A 189 -8.24 24.35 -4.62
CA ILE A 189 -7.06 24.70 -5.41
C ILE A 189 -6.72 23.52 -6.33
N ARG A 190 -6.75 23.75 -7.65
CA ARG A 190 -6.40 22.74 -8.65
C ARG A 190 -5.01 22.14 -8.35
N PRO A 191 -4.80 20.81 -8.50
CA PRO A 191 -3.55 20.16 -8.14
C PRO A 191 -2.29 20.81 -8.71
N SER A 192 -2.35 21.33 -9.94
CA SER A 192 -1.24 22.07 -10.57
C SER A 192 -0.86 23.35 -9.82
N LYS A 193 -1.83 24.13 -9.38
CA LYS A 193 -1.61 25.34 -8.57
C LYS A 193 -1.20 25.00 -7.14
N ASN A 194 -1.75 23.93 -6.58
CA ASN A 194 -1.40 23.45 -5.25
C ASN A 194 0.08 23.04 -5.16
N ILE A 195 0.55 22.24 -6.12
CA ILE A 195 1.97 21.84 -6.20
C ILE A 195 2.85 23.07 -6.39
N ARG A 196 2.50 23.99 -7.31
CA ARG A 196 3.26 25.22 -7.51
C ARG A 196 3.31 26.10 -6.26
N LEU A 197 2.22 26.18 -5.50
CA LEU A 197 2.18 26.90 -4.23
C LEU A 197 3.15 26.27 -3.22
N ALA A 198 3.14 24.94 -3.09
CA ALA A 198 4.05 24.21 -2.21
C ALA A 198 5.52 24.40 -2.63
N GLU A 199 5.82 24.39 -3.93
CA GLU A 199 7.15 24.71 -4.47
C GLU A 199 7.61 26.11 -4.01
N VAL A 200 6.74 27.12 -4.12
CA VAL A 200 7.07 28.51 -3.74
C VAL A 200 7.25 28.64 -2.23
N GLN A 201 6.34 28.07 -1.43
CA GLN A 201 6.40 28.12 0.04
C GLN A 201 7.69 27.50 0.59
N ARG A 202 8.25 26.51 -0.10
CA ARG A 202 9.49 25.83 0.30
C ARG A 202 10.74 26.39 -0.40
N GLY A 203 10.64 27.51 -1.11
CA GLY A 203 11.80 28.14 -1.75
C GLY A 203 12.31 27.41 -2.99
N GLY A 204 11.48 26.59 -3.62
CA GLY A 204 11.74 25.94 -4.91
C GLY A 204 11.40 24.45 -4.94
N PRO A 205 11.25 23.87 -6.15
CA PRO A 205 10.98 22.45 -6.32
C PRO A 205 12.08 21.55 -5.75
N GLN A 206 13.29 22.10 -5.60
CA GLN A 206 14.40 21.35 -5.04
C GLN A 206 14.21 20.94 -3.57
N ASN A 207 13.39 21.71 -2.83
CA ASN A 207 13.20 21.58 -1.39
C ASN A 207 11.95 20.76 -1.01
N LEU A 208 11.23 20.22 -2.01
CA LEU A 208 10.05 19.38 -1.76
C LEU A 208 10.40 17.95 -1.32
N GLY A 209 11.56 17.44 -1.72
CA GLY A 209 11.94 16.05 -1.46
C GLY A 209 11.16 15.02 -2.29
N CYS A 210 10.35 15.45 -3.26
CA CYS A 210 9.56 14.58 -4.13
C CYS A 210 9.29 15.28 -5.48
N THR A 211 8.75 14.53 -6.44
CA THR A 211 8.37 15.08 -7.75
C THR A 211 6.95 15.63 -7.74
N PRO A 212 6.61 16.54 -8.68
CA PRO A 212 5.23 16.94 -8.93
C PRO A 212 4.27 15.77 -9.18
N LYS A 213 4.77 14.67 -9.78
CA LYS A 213 3.99 13.44 -10.00
C LYS A 213 3.62 12.79 -8.67
N ASP A 214 4.55 12.72 -7.72
CA ASP A 214 4.30 12.15 -6.39
C ASP A 214 3.26 12.96 -5.63
N CYS A 215 3.35 14.30 -5.67
CA CYS A 215 2.35 15.18 -5.07
C CYS A 215 0.96 14.98 -5.71
N ARG A 216 0.89 14.89 -7.04
CA ARG A 216 -0.37 14.65 -7.75
C ARG A 216 -0.97 13.29 -7.39
N ASN A 217 -0.14 12.24 -7.36
CA ASN A 217 -0.57 10.90 -6.96
C ASN A 217 -1.09 10.90 -5.53
N TYR A 218 -0.43 11.61 -4.62
CA TYR A 218 -0.88 11.74 -3.23
C TYR A 218 -2.22 12.48 -3.13
N ILE A 219 -2.40 13.60 -3.82
CA ILE A 219 -3.69 14.32 -3.86
C ILE A 219 -4.80 13.41 -4.40
N LEU A 220 -4.57 12.70 -5.50
CA LEU A 220 -5.55 11.78 -6.07
C LEU A 220 -5.88 10.64 -5.10
N LYS A 221 -4.87 10.03 -4.49
CA LYS A 221 -5.05 8.99 -3.48
C LYS A 221 -5.87 9.52 -2.29
N SER A 222 -5.58 10.73 -1.81
CA SER A 222 -6.36 11.38 -0.74
C SER A 222 -7.82 11.61 -1.12
N ARG A 223 -8.09 12.00 -2.37
CA ARG A 223 -9.47 12.16 -2.88
C ARG A 223 -10.20 10.83 -2.99
N ASN A 224 -9.52 9.75 -3.34
CA ASN A 224 -10.16 8.44 -3.45
C ASN A 224 -10.68 7.96 -2.10
N PHE A 225 -9.96 8.27 -1.00
CA PHE A 225 -10.43 8.01 0.37
C PHE A 225 -11.49 9.01 0.88
N GLU A 226 -11.77 10.08 0.14
CA GLU A 226 -12.72 11.13 0.52
C GLU A 226 -13.90 11.14 -0.47
N MET A 227 -14.96 10.41 -0.14
CA MET A 227 -16.26 10.65 -0.76
C MET A 227 -16.66 12.10 -0.54
N LYS A 228 -17.11 12.78 -1.61
CA LYS A 228 -17.44 14.21 -1.50
C LYS A 228 -18.68 14.39 -0.64
N GLU A 229 -18.73 15.52 0.06
CA GLU A 229 -19.93 15.94 0.78
C GLU A 229 -21.13 15.95 -0.18
N GLY A 230 -22.16 15.18 0.16
CA GLY A 230 -23.35 15.00 -0.68
C GLY A 230 -23.35 13.75 -1.58
N ASP A 231 -22.23 13.06 -1.82
CA ASP A 231 -22.21 11.85 -2.67
C ASP A 231 -23.11 10.74 -2.08
N ALA A 232 -23.05 10.55 -0.76
CA ALA A 232 -23.92 9.62 -0.03
C ALA A 232 -25.41 9.99 -0.14
N GLN A 233 -25.71 11.30 -0.06
CA GLN A 233 -27.07 11.83 -0.14
C GLN A 233 -27.63 11.72 -1.57
N SER A 234 -26.80 11.97 -2.59
CA SER A 234 -27.17 11.78 -3.99
C SER A 234 -27.46 10.32 -4.29
N LEU A 235 -26.65 9.39 -3.78
CA LEU A 235 -26.87 7.96 -3.95
C LEU A 235 -28.15 7.49 -3.23
N LEU A 236 -28.40 7.98 -2.02
CA LEU A 236 -29.64 7.73 -1.29
C LEU A 236 -30.86 8.23 -2.06
N ASN A 237 -30.81 9.43 -2.62
CA ASN A 237 -31.90 9.98 -3.43
C ASN A 237 -32.14 9.13 -4.68
N PHE A 238 -31.06 8.70 -5.36
CA PHE A 238 -31.14 7.82 -6.52
C PHE A 238 -31.82 6.48 -6.20
N PHE A 239 -31.45 5.81 -5.11
CA PHE A 239 -32.10 4.56 -4.73
C PHE A 239 -33.55 4.74 -4.27
N ARG A 240 -33.89 5.88 -3.64
CA ARG A 240 -35.29 6.21 -3.35
C ARG A 240 -36.11 6.37 -4.63
N GLU A 241 -35.57 7.01 -5.66
CA GLU A 241 -36.24 7.12 -6.97
C GLU A 241 -36.45 5.76 -7.63
N ILE A 242 -35.49 4.84 -7.52
CA ILE A 242 -35.65 3.46 -8.00
C ILE A 242 -36.73 2.75 -7.20
N GLN A 243 -36.73 2.86 -5.87
CA GLN A 243 -37.70 2.20 -5.01
C GLN A 243 -39.15 2.68 -5.23
N VAL A 244 -39.33 3.93 -5.68
CA VAL A 244 -40.64 4.45 -6.11
C VAL A 244 -41.14 3.72 -7.37
N LYS A 245 -40.24 3.37 -8.29
CA LYS A 245 -40.57 2.66 -9.54
C LYS A 245 -40.69 1.15 -9.34
N ASP A 246 -39.85 0.59 -8.48
CA ASP A 246 -39.78 -0.82 -8.12
C ASP A 246 -39.89 -0.96 -6.59
N ARG A 247 -41.08 -1.30 -6.10
CA ARG A 247 -41.33 -1.43 -4.65
C ARG A 247 -40.58 -2.60 -4.01
N GLU A 248 -40.17 -3.58 -4.80
CA GLU A 248 -39.42 -4.73 -4.33
C GLU A 248 -37.91 -4.49 -4.42
N PHE A 249 -37.46 -3.37 -4.99
CA PHE A 249 -36.08 -2.93 -4.90
C PHE A 249 -35.67 -2.75 -3.44
N PHE A 250 -34.52 -3.31 -3.09
CA PHE A 250 -33.94 -3.21 -1.76
C PHE A 250 -32.58 -2.55 -1.84
N TYR A 251 -32.29 -1.70 -0.86
CA TYR A 251 -30.95 -1.19 -0.64
C TYR A 251 -30.70 -0.99 0.86
N SER A 252 -29.43 -1.05 1.25
CA SER A 252 -28.93 -0.72 2.58
C SER A 252 -27.72 0.19 2.42
N ILE A 253 -27.67 1.27 3.19
CA ILE A 253 -26.57 2.24 3.17
C ILE A 253 -26.03 2.35 4.59
N ASP A 254 -24.72 2.17 4.72
CA ASP A 254 -23.94 2.39 5.92
C ASP A 254 -23.07 3.63 5.77
N VAL A 255 -23.08 4.48 6.79
CA VAL A 255 -22.34 5.74 6.85
C VAL A 255 -21.50 5.80 8.13
N ASP A 256 -20.33 6.43 8.06
CA ASP A 256 -19.47 6.62 9.22
C ASP A 256 -19.98 7.73 10.15
N ASN A 257 -19.29 7.90 11.29
CA ASN A 257 -19.62 8.90 12.31
C ASN A 257 -19.55 10.36 11.83
N ILE A 258 -19.01 10.59 10.62
CA ILE A 258 -18.83 11.90 10.00
C ILE A 258 -19.78 12.03 8.77
N GLY A 259 -20.65 11.03 8.53
CA GLY A 259 -21.63 11.02 7.45
C GLY A 259 -21.08 10.61 6.08
N ARG A 260 -19.87 10.03 6.02
CA ARG A 260 -19.31 9.51 4.77
C ARG A 260 -19.85 8.11 4.51
N LEU A 261 -20.21 7.83 3.26
CA LEU A 261 -20.66 6.50 2.87
C LEU A 261 -19.53 5.49 3.05
N ARG A 262 -19.82 4.39 3.76
CA ARG A 262 -18.91 3.27 3.96
C ARG A 262 -19.28 2.11 3.06
N ASN A 263 -20.51 1.64 3.16
CA ASN A 263 -20.93 0.43 2.47
C ASN A 263 -22.34 0.62 1.91
N VAL A 264 -22.59 0.04 0.75
CA VAL A 264 -23.90 0.02 0.10
C VAL A 264 -24.16 -1.38 -0.38
N VAL A 265 -25.37 -1.88 -0.15
CA VAL A 265 -25.88 -3.08 -0.80
C VAL A 265 -27.14 -2.70 -1.55
N TRP A 266 -27.33 -3.23 -2.75
CA TRP A 266 -28.61 -3.10 -3.46
C TRP A 266 -28.97 -4.37 -4.22
N VAL A 267 -30.27 -4.62 -4.29
CA VAL A 267 -30.87 -5.81 -4.89
C VAL A 267 -32.13 -5.40 -5.64
N HIS A 268 -32.17 -5.67 -6.93
CA HIS A 268 -33.36 -5.46 -7.76
C HIS A 268 -34.42 -6.53 -7.50
N SER A 269 -35.69 -6.22 -7.77
CA SER A 269 -36.80 -7.18 -7.66
C SER A 269 -36.55 -8.49 -8.41
N HIS A 270 -36.08 -8.40 -9.65
CA HIS A 270 -35.74 -9.59 -10.46
C HIS A 270 -34.62 -10.42 -9.83
N CYS A 271 -33.68 -9.80 -9.13
CA CYS A 271 -32.60 -10.51 -8.43
C CYS A 271 -33.16 -11.32 -7.25
N LYS A 272 -34.13 -10.77 -6.52
CA LYS A 272 -34.83 -11.50 -5.44
C LYS A 272 -35.59 -12.70 -5.97
N ALA A 273 -36.36 -12.51 -7.05
CA ALA A 273 -37.09 -13.60 -7.69
C ALA A 273 -36.13 -14.69 -8.22
N ALA A 274 -34.98 -14.29 -8.78
CA ALA A 274 -33.95 -15.24 -9.20
C ALA A 274 -33.33 -15.98 -8.00
N TYR A 275 -33.06 -15.30 -6.89
CA TYR A 275 -32.52 -15.91 -5.69
C TYR A 275 -33.44 -17.02 -5.14
N GLU A 276 -34.76 -16.81 -5.13
CA GLU A 276 -35.72 -17.83 -4.67
C GLU A 276 -35.59 -19.16 -5.43
N HIS A 277 -35.17 -19.11 -6.69
CA HIS A 277 -35.05 -20.29 -7.56
C HIS A 277 -33.61 -20.81 -7.71
N PHE A 278 -32.59 -19.96 -7.51
CA PHE A 278 -31.19 -20.22 -7.87
C PHE A 278 -30.18 -19.85 -6.75
N HIS A 279 -30.53 -20.11 -5.48
CA HIS A 279 -29.69 -19.86 -4.30
C HIS A 279 -28.81 -21.05 -3.88
N ASP A 280 -28.81 -22.13 -4.66
CA ASP A 280 -28.07 -23.36 -4.39
C ASP A 280 -26.55 -23.17 -4.48
N ALA A 281 -26.10 -22.29 -5.38
CA ALA A 281 -24.71 -21.88 -5.48
C ALA A 281 -24.61 -20.38 -5.79
N ILE A 282 -23.90 -19.64 -4.93
CA ILE A 282 -23.68 -18.21 -5.08
C ILE A 282 -22.19 -17.94 -5.07
N CYS A 283 -21.72 -17.26 -6.11
CA CYS A 283 -20.39 -16.69 -6.19
C CYS A 283 -20.44 -15.24 -5.70
N PHE A 284 -19.49 -14.88 -4.86
CA PHE A 284 -19.26 -13.51 -4.43
C PHE A 284 -17.90 -13.08 -4.97
N ASP A 285 -17.90 -12.01 -5.76
CA ASP A 285 -16.70 -11.55 -6.44
C ASP A 285 -16.52 -10.04 -6.25
N THR A 286 -15.36 -9.64 -5.72
CA THR A 286 -14.91 -8.24 -5.57
C THR A 286 -13.85 -7.83 -6.59
N THR A 287 -13.42 -8.76 -7.45
CA THR A 287 -12.14 -8.67 -8.18
C THR A 287 -12.16 -7.68 -9.35
N TYR A 288 -13.32 -7.16 -9.77
CA TYR A 288 -13.44 -6.53 -11.10
C TYR A 288 -13.67 -5.02 -11.15
N LEU A 289 -14.06 -4.35 -10.06
CA LEU A 289 -14.54 -2.98 -10.17
C LEU A 289 -14.17 -2.12 -8.96
N VAL A 290 -12.94 -1.59 -8.95
CA VAL A 290 -12.59 -0.44 -8.11
C VAL A 290 -13.04 0.84 -8.82
N ASN A 291 -13.98 1.56 -8.22
CA ASN A 291 -14.45 2.83 -8.78
C ASN A 291 -13.42 3.97 -8.53
N ARG A 292 -13.71 5.20 -8.97
CA ARG A 292 -12.85 6.38 -8.73
C ARG A 292 -12.58 6.68 -7.25
N TYR A 293 -13.29 6.04 -6.34
CA TYR A 293 -13.15 6.15 -4.89
C TYR A 293 -12.42 4.94 -4.29
N ASN A 294 -11.84 4.07 -5.12
CA ASN A 294 -11.17 2.85 -4.69
C ASN A 294 -12.03 1.95 -3.79
N MET A 295 -13.35 2.00 -3.98
CA MET A 295 -14.31 1.12 -3.31
C MET A 295 -14.50 -0.14 -4.16
N PRO A 296 -14.20 -1.34 -3.63
CA PRO A 296 -14.53 -2.58 -4.30
C PRO A 296 -16.04 -2.67 -4.53
N CYS A 297 -16.43 -2.88 -5.78
CA CYS A 297 -17.78 -3.28 -6.12
C CYS A 297 -17.84 -4.81 -6.10
N ALA A 298 -18.60 -5.36 -5.17
CA ALA A 298 -18.88 -6.77 -5.08
C ALA A 298 -20.13 -7.12 -5.89
N SER A 299 -20.10 -8.26 -6.57
CA SER A 299 -21.27 -8.85 -7.22
C SER A 299 -21.63 -10.19 -6.58
N PHE A 300 -22.92 -10.41 -6.39
CA PHE A 300 -23.47 -11.70 -6.02
C PHE A 300 -24.00 -12.37 -7.28
N VAL A 301 -23.45 -13.50 -7.65
CA VAL A 301 -23.76 -14.19 -8.91
C VAL A 301 -24.18 -15.62 -8.62
N GLY A 302 -25.43 -15.96 -8.95
CA GLY A 302 -25.95 -17.32 -8.93
C GLY A 302 -25.72 -18.04 -10.26
N ILE A 303 -26.09 -19.32 -10.29
CA ILE A 303 -26.04 -20.16 -11.50
C ILE A 303 -27.43 -20.75 -11.74
N ASN A 304 -27.96 -20.58 -12.95
CA ASN A 304 -29.25 -21.19 -13.30
C ASN A 304 -29.12 -22.65 -13.75
N HIS A 305 -30.25 -23.32 -13.99
CA HIS A 305 -30.27 -24.72 -14.46
C HIS A 305 -29.58 -24.94 -15.83
N HIS A 306 -29.34 -23.88 -16.60
CA HIS A 306 -28.59 -23.90 -17.86
C HIS A 306 -27.10 -23.61 -17.68
N ARG A 307 -26.61 -23.52 -16.43
CA ARG A 307 -25.23 -23.14 -16.08
C ARG A 307 -24.83 -21.73 -16.51
N GLN A 308 -25.80 -20.83 -16.63
CA GLN A 308 -25.55 -19.42 -16.93
C GLN A 308 -25.48 -18.61 -15.64
N SER A 309 -24.61 -17.61 -15.62
CA SER A 309 -24.47 -16.68 -14.49
C SER A 309 -25.68 -15.74 -14.41
N ILE A 310 -26.22 -15.55 -13.21
CA ILE A 310 -27.31 -14.61 -12.94
C ILE A 310 -26.90 -13.66 -11.82
N LEU A 311 -27.02 -12.36 -12.05
CA LEU A 311 -26.80 -11.36 -11.01
C LEU A 311 -27.92 -11.42 -9.95
N LEU A 312 -27.54 -11.63 -8.70
CA LEU A 312 -28.41 -11.71 -7.53
C LEU A 312 -28.34 -10.46 -6.64
N GLY A 313 -27.35 -9.59 -6.86
CA GLY A 313 -27.20 -8.36 -6.11
C GLY A 313 -25.82 -7.76 -6.27
N CYS A 314 -25.63 -6.56 -5.73
CA CYS A 314 -24.36 -5.87 -5.73
C CYS A 314 -24.11 -5.18 -4.41
N ALA A 315 -22.83 -4.97 -4.10
CA ALA A 315 -22.42 -4.13 -2.99
C ALA A 315 -21.26 -3.22 -3.41
N LEU A 316 -21.16 -2.05 -2.78
CA LEU A 316 -19.98 -1.19 -2.80
C LEU A 316 -19.44 -1.14 -1.38
N MET A 317 -18.17 -1.47 -1.21
CA MET A 317 -17.53 -1.52 0.11
C MET A 317 -16.41 -0.49 0.19
N SER A 318 -16.23 0.12 1.36
CA SER A 318 -15.13 1.08 1.58
C SER A 318 -13.81 0.36 1.81
N HIS A 319 -13.86 -0.80 2.45
CA HIS A 319 -12.71 -1.60 2.84
C HIS A 319 -13.03 -3.10 2.71
N GLU A 320 -12.02 -3.91 2.41
CA GLU A 320 -12.13 -5.38 2.43
C GLU A 320 -11.88 -5.92 3.85
N ASP A 321 -12.62 -5.40 4.83
CA ASP A 321 -12.54 -5.82 6.24
C ASP A 321 -13.73 -6.68 6.67
N ILE A 322 -13.53 -7.42 7.79
CA ILE A 322 -14.53 -8.38 8.30
C ILE A 322 -15.87 -7.69 8.61
N ASP A 323 -15.86 -6.46 9.10
CA ASP A 323 -17.09 -5.77 9.50
C ASP A 323 -17.90 -5.30 8.29
N SER A 324 -17.23 -4.86 7.23
CA SER A 324 -17.83 -4.53 5.94
C SER A 324 -18.45 -5.78 5.30
N TYR A 325 -17.76 -6.92 5.34
CA TYR A 325 -18.32 -8.20 4.88
C TYR A 325 -19.52 -8.65 5.70
N LYS A 326 -19.48 -8.56 7.04
CA LYS A 326 -20.63 -8.92 7.89
C LYS A 326 -21.89 -8.14 7.51
N LEU A 327 -21.77 -6.85 7.22
CA LEU A 327 -22.90 -6.05 6.79
C LEU A 327 -23.44 -6.53 5.44
N VAL A 328 -22.54 -6.75 4.48
CA VAL A 328 -22.89 -7.17 3.12
C VAL A 328 -23.56 -8.56 3.09
N PHE A 329 -23.12 -9.50 3.92
CA PHE A 329 -23.69 -10.86 4.01
C PHE A 329 -24.87 -11.00 4.98
N ARG A 330 -25.11 -10.03 5.87
CA ARG A 330 -26.29 -10.02 6.75
C ARG A 330 -27.56 -9.56 6.04
N THR A 331 -27.38 -8.81 4.97
CA THR A 331 -28.44 -8.25 4.12
C THR A 331 -29.05 -9.35 3.26
#